data_AF-A0A9E5BL01-F1
#
_entry.id   AF-A0A9E5BL01-F1
#
_cell.length_a   1.000
_cell.length_b   1.000
_cell.length_c   1.000
_cell.angle_alpha   90.00
_cell.angle_beta   90.00
_cell.angle_gamma   90.00
#
_symmetry.space_group_name_H-M   'P 1'
#
loop_
_entity.id
_entity.type
_entity.pdbx_description
1 polymer ?
#
loop_
_entity_poly.entity_id
_entity_poly.type
_entity_poly.pdbx_seq_one_letter_code
_entity_poly.pdbx_strand_id
1 'polypeptide(L)'
;MMTERQKKFRESYVNQISPFYNGLLHIGVMYAAGFTAIYYCASQLDNPTWAWLTIIPVAIAGNFVEWAMHKYVMHRLIDVFALRAIYDRHTRQHHQYFTDTDYTIDTVKEHRIVFFPWRVLIVLGVSGTILGYIASKIFNPNVGYILYMTMVGHYLLYETFHYCC
;
A
#
# COMPACT_ATOMS: atom_id res chain seq x y z
N MET A 1 20.33 -15.88 14.83
CA MET A 1 21.45 -16.13 13.91
C MET A 1 20.86 -16.65 12.62
N MET A 2 21.06 -15.93 11.51
CA MET A 2 20.50 -16.30 10.21
C MET A 2 20.96 -17.69 9.75
N THR A 3 20.01 -18.52 9.35
CA THR A 3 20.32 -19.84 8.78
C THR A 3 20.89 -19.71 7.37
N GLU A 4 21.72 -20.67 6.94
CA GLU A 4 22.25 -20.71 5.57
C GLU A 4 21.15 -20.76 4.50
N ARG A 5 20.03 -21.43 4.80
CA ARG A 5 18.86 -21.47 3.92
C ARG A 5 18.26 -20.07 3.75
N GLN A 6 18.12 -19.34 4.85
CA GLN A 6 17.57 -17.98 4.86
C GLN A 6 18.46 -17.01 4.09
N LYS A 7 19.78 -17.09 4.33
CA LYS A 7 20.77 -16.30 3.62
C LYS A 7 20.71 -16.50 2.11
N LYS A 8 20.71 -17.75 1.64
CA LYS A 8 20.57 -18.09 0.21
C LYS A 8 19.25 -17.59 -0.39
N PHE A 9 18.17 -17.62 0.38
CA PHE A 9 16.89 -17.09 -0.07
C PHE A 9 16.95 -15.57 -0.27
N ARG A 10 17.46 -14.81 0.73
CA ARG A 10 17.62 -13.35 0.64
C ARG A 10 18.51 -12.96 -0.54
N GLU A 11 19.67 -13.61 -0.68
CA GLU A 11 20.59 -13.37 -1.81
C GLU A 11 19.91 -13.64 -3.16
N SER A 12 19.20 -14.76 -3.31
CA SER A 12 18.46 -15.08 -4.53
C SER A 12 17.37 -14.06 -4.82
N TYR A 13 16.62 -13.62 -3.81
CA TYR A 13 15.60 -12.59 -3.96
C TYR A 13 16.21 -11.27 -4.47
N VAL A 14 17.28 -10.79 -3.82
CA VAL A 14 17.97 -9.53 -4.17
C VAL A 14 18.55 -9.58 -5.58
N ASN A 15 19.08 -10.73 -6.00
CA ASN A 15 19.62 -10.96 -7.35
C ASN A 15 18.54 -10.93 -8.44
N GLN A 16 17.29 -11.31 -8.11
CA GLN A 16 16.16 -11.22 -9.03
C GLN A 16 15.58 -9.81 -9.16
N ILE A 17 15.94 -8.88 -8.27
CA ILE A 17 15.53 -7.49 -8.38
C ILE A 17 16.27 -6.85 -9.56
N SER A 18 15.53 -6.18 -10.44
CA SER A 18 16.08 -5.43 -11.59
C SER A 18 17.25 -4.53 -11.17
N PRO A 19 18.35 -4.47 -11.96
CA PRO A 19 19.46 -3.56 -11.69
C PRO A 19 19.04 -2.08 -11.78
N PHE A 20 17.94 -1.77 -12.47
CA PHE A 20 17.39 -0.42 -12.57
C PHE A 20 16.48 -0.04 -11.39
N TYR A 21 16.21 -0.97 -10.48
CA TYR A 21 15.40 -0.67 -9.30
C TYR A 21 16.19 0.14 -8.28
N ASN A 22 15.62 1.26 -7.84
CA ASN A 22 16.12 2.04 -6.72
C ASN A 22 15.00 2.22 -5.69
N GLY A 23 15.20 1.72 -4.46
CA GLY A 23 14.19 1.77 -3.42
C GLY A 23 13.83 3.19 -2.97
N LEU A 24 14.80 4.10 -2.92
CA LEU A 24 14.53 5.50 -2.55
C LEU A 24 13.69 6.20 -3.63
N LEU A 25 13.97 5.93 -4.91
CA LEU A 25 13.12 6.43 -6.00
C LEU A 25 11.70 5.86 -5.93
N HIS A 26 11.57 4.55 -5.67
CA HIS A 26 10.28 3.89 -5.51
C HIS A 26 9.43 4.56 -4.43
N ILE A 27 10.01 4.72 -3.25
CA ILE A 27 9.37 5.35 -2.08
C ILE A 27 9.08 6.82 -2.40
N GLY A 28 10.06 7.55 -2.93
CA GLY A 28 9.91 8.96 -3.28
C GLY A 28 8.74 9.22 -4.23
N VAL A 29 8.62 8.43 -5.31
CA VAL A 29 7.49 8.53 -6.25
C VAL A 29 6.17 8.24 -5.55
N MET A 30 6.12 7.21 -4.70
CA MET A 30 4.90 6.82 -3.99
C MET A 30 4.41 7.93 -3.04
N TYR A 31 5.28 8.46 -2.18
CA TYR A 31 4.92 9.52 -1.24
C TYR A 31 4.65 10.84 -1.97
N ALA A 32 5.44 11.19 -2.99
CA ALA A 32 5.19 12.39 -3.78
C ALA A 32 3.82 12.34 -4.47
N ALA A 33 3.46 11.20 -5.08
CA ALA A 33 2.14 11.01 -5.68
C ALA A 33 1.01 11.08 -4.65
N GLY A 34 1.17 10.42 -3.50
CA GLY A 34 0.19 10.44 -2.42
C GLY A 34 -0.03 11.83 -1.83
N PHE A 35 1.05 12.55 -1.50
CA PHE A 35 0.96 13.93 -1.01
C PHE A 35 0.39 14.89 -2.04
N THR A 36 0.74 14.72 -3.32
CA THR A 36 0.16 15.53 -4.40
C THR A 36 -1.34 15.29 -4.51
N ALA A 37 -1.80 14.04 -4.42
CA ALA A 37 -3.22 13.72 -4.46
C ALA A 37 -3.98 14.32 -3.26
N ILE A 38 -3.41 14.20 -2.04
CA ILE A 38 -3.99 14.79 -0.84
C ILE A 38 -4.04 16.32 -0.96
N TYR A 39 -2.94 16.96 -1.36
CA TYR A 39 -2.85 18.41 -1.54
C TYR A 39 -3.86 18.90 -2.58
N TYR A 40 -3.94 18.23 -3.73
CA TYR A 40 -4.92 18.55 -4.77
C TYR A 40 -6.34 18.48 -4.20
N CYS A 41 -6.75 17.38 -3.59
CA CYS A 41 -8.09 17.25 -3.04
C CYS A 41 -8.38 18.29 -1.95
N ALA A 42 -7.42 18.56 -1.06
CA ALA A 42 -7.55 19.59 -0.03
C ALA A 42 -7.76 20.99 -0.64
N SER A 43 -7.08 21.30 -1.75
CA SER A 43 -7.26 22.57 -2.48
C SER A 43 -8.63 22.75 -3.14
N GLN A 44 -9.38 21.66 -3.32
CA GLN A 44 -10.72 21.68 -3.92
C GLN A 44 -11.84 21.73 -2.88
N LEU A 45 -11.52 21.65 -1.58
CA LEU A 45 -12.52 21.70 -0.53
C LEU A 45 -13.10 23.12 -0.39
N ASP A 46 -14.42 23.21 -0.30
CA ASP A 46 -15.14 24.45 -0.10
C ASP A 46 -16.14 24.30 1.06
N ASN A 47 -15.84 24.97 2.18
CA ASN A 47 -16.60 24.90 3.44
C ASN A 47 -17.16 23.50 3.79
N PRO A 48 -16.29 22.48 3.97
CA PRO A 48 -16.69 21.07 4.06
C PRO A 48 -17.62 20.71 5.23
N THR A 49 -17.73 21.53 6.28
CA THR A 49 -18.61 21.33 7.44
C THR A 49 -18.69 19.86 7.91
N TRP A 50 -19.83 19.20 7.70
CA TRP A 50 -20.10 17.81 8.12
C TRP A 50 -19.37 16.77 7.26
N ALA A 51 -18.92 17.11 6.05
CA ALA A 51 -18.24 16.18 5.14
C ALA A 51 -16.95 15.62 5.74
N TRP A 52 -16.33 16.28 6.71
CA TRP A 52 -15.20 15.72 7.46
C TRP A 52 -15.54 14.42 8.20
N LEU A 53 -16.80 14.20 8.56
CA LEU A 53 -17.25 12.95 9.17
C LEU A 53 -17.06 11.75 8.23
N THR A 54 -16.91 11.96 6.91
CA THR A 54 -16.60 10.91 5.93
C THR A 54 -15.28 10.19 6.23
N ILE A 55 -14.32 10.83 6.91
CA ILE A 55 -13.05 10.18 7.28
C ILE A 55 -13.30 8.91 8.11
N ILE A 56 -14.22 8.98 9.09
CA ILE A 56 -14.46 7.89 10.06
C ILE A 56 -14.89 6.59 9.37
N PRO A 57 -16.01 6.53 8.61
CA PRO A 57 -16.44 5.30 7.97
C PRO A 57 -15.44 4.83 6.91
N VAL A 58 -14.77 5.75 6.20
CA VAL A 58 -13.77 5.38 5.18
C VAL A 58 -12.54 4.76 5.81
N ALA A 59 -12.04 5.30 6.92
CA ALA A 59 -10.89 4.75 7.65
C ALA A 59 -11.22 3.38 8.26
N ILE A 60 -12.41 3.23 8.86
CA ILE A 60 -12.87 1.94 9.39
C ILE A 60 -13.00 0.91 8.27
N ALA A 61 -13.65 1.27 7.15
CA ALA A 61 -13.76 0.39 5.99
C ALA A 61 -12.38 0.03 5.43
N GLY A 62 -11.45 0.99 5.36
CA GLY A 62 -10.06 0.78 4.95
C GLY A 62 -9.36 -0.28 5.78
N ASN A 63 -9.49 -0.22 7.11
CA ASN A 63 -8.94 -1.22 8.02
C ASN A 63 -9.56 -2.61 7.81
N PHE A 64 -10.88 -2.70 7.61
CA PHE A 64 -11.53 -3.98 7.31
C PHE A 64 -11.08 -4.56 5.96
N VAL A 65 -10.93 -3.71 4.93
CA VAL A 65 -10.42 -4.12 3.63
C VAL A 65 -8.99 -4.61 3.75
N GLU A 66 -8.13 -3.87 4.44
CA GLU A 66 -6.75 -4.28 4.71
C GLU A 66 -6.70 -5.64 5.42
N TRP A 67 -7.42 -5.79 6.52
CA TRP A 67 -7.51 -7.04 7.27
C TRP A 67 -8.01 -8.19 6.40
N ALA A 68 -9.07 -7.98 5.62
CA ALA A 68 -9.66 -9.01 4.79
C ALA A 68 -8.71 -9.41 3.65
N MET A 69 -8.09 -8.44 2.98
CA MET A 69 -7.08 -8.68 1.95
C MET A 69 -5.89 -9.46 2.53
N HIS A 70 -5.38 -9.04 3.68
CA HIS A 70 -4.26 -9.68 4.34
C HIS A 70 -4.59 -11.13 4.73
N LYS A 71 -5.72 -11.36 5.42
CA LYS A 71 -6.12 -12.68 5.94
C LYS A 71 -6.60 -13.65 4.86
N TYR A 72 -7.40 -13.17 3.91
CA TYR A 72 -8.11 -14.05 2.96
C TYR A 72 -7.46 -14.10 1.57
N VAL A 73 -6.65 -13.10 1.18
CA VAL A 73 -6.00 -13.07 -0.14
C VAL A 73 -4.49 -13.26 -0.02
N MET A 74 -3.83 -12.53 0.87
CA MET A 74 -2.36 -12.55 0.95
C MET A 74 -1.82 -13.78 1.67
N HIS A 75 -2.59 -14.37 2.60
CA HIS A 75 -2.23 -15.55 3.38
C HIS A 75 -2.91 -16.85 2.94
N ARG A 76 -3.71 -16.83 1.87
CA ARG A 76 -4.34 -18.03 1.31
C ARG A 76 -4.03 -18.15 -0.17
N LEU A 77 -3.64 -19.35 -0.60
CA LEU A 77 -3.44 -19.60 -2.01
C LEU A 77 -4.80 -19.67 -2.71
N ILE A 78 -5.05 -18.69 -3.58
CA ILE A 78 -6.22 -18.66 -4.47
C ILE A 78 -5.68 -18.82 -5.90
N ASP A 79 -6.17 -19.83 -6.63
CA ASP A 79 -5.65 -20.17 -7.97
C ASP A 79 -6.25 -19.28 -9.07
N VAL A 80 -6.05 -17.98 -8.91
CA VAL A 80 -6.36 -16.92 -9.88
C VAL A 80 -5.10 -16.09 -10.04
N PHE A 81 -4.60 -15.93 -11.28
CA PHE A 81 -3.28 -15.37 -11.56
C PHE A 81 -2.94 -14.10 -10.75
N ALA A 82 -3.83 -13.11 -10.71
CA ALA A 82 -3.61 -11.86 -9.98
C ALA A 82 -3.55 -12.06 -8.45
N LEU A 83 -4.44 -12.88 -7.89
CA LEU A 83 -4.51 -13.14 -6.45
C LEU A 83 -3.34 -14.01 -5.98
N ARG A 84 -2.96 -15.00 -6.81
CA ARG A 84 -1.77 -15.81 -6.59
C ARG A 84 -0.49 -14.97 -6.58
N ALA A 85 -0.37 -13.99 -7.47
CA ALA A 85 0.78 -13.08 -7.46
C ALA A 85 0.88 -12.24 -6.18
N ILE A 86 -0.27 -11.88 -5.57
CA ILE A 86 -0.32 -11.19 -4.27
C ILE A 86 0.13 -12.15 -3.15
N TYR A 87 -0.41 -13.37 -3.12
CA TYR A 87 -0.01 -14.42 -2.18
C TYR A 87 1.49 -14.75 -2.26
N ASP A 88 2.01 -14.94 -3.46
CA ASP A 88 3.42 -15.29 -3.68
C ASP A 88 4.34 -14.15 -3.19
N ARG A 89 4.00 -12.88 -3.44
CA ARG A 89 4.78 -11.74 -2.93
C ARG A 89 4.69 -11.62 -1.40
N HIS A 90 3.52 -11.85 -0.81
CA HIS A 90 3.34 -11.66 0.62
C HIS A 90 3.83 -12.86 1.44
N THR A 91 3.24 -14.03 1.24
CA THR A 91 3.53 -15.21 2.07
C THR A 91 4.85 -15.87 1.67
N ARG A 92 5.13 -16.03 0.37
CA ARG A 92 6.31 -16.79 -0.08
C ARG A 92 7.56 -15.95 -0.27
N GLN A 93 7.41 -14.62 -0.33
CA GLN A 93 8.54 -13.70 -0.39
C GLN A 93 8.65 -12.92 0.90
N HIS A 94 7.70 -12.04 1.24
CA HIS A 94 7.85 -11.12 2.37
C HIS A 94 8.02 -11.84 3.71
N HIS A 95 7.09 -12.75 4.06
CA HIS A 95 7.19 -13.56 5.29
C HIS A 95 8.33 -14.58 5.28
N GLN A 96 8.82 -14.97 4.10
CA GLN A 96 10.02 -15.80 4.02
C GLN A 96 11.30 -14.97 4.11
N TYR A 97 11.26 -13.68 3.76
CA TYR A 97 12.42 -12.78 3.77
C TYR A 97 12.72 -12.30 5.19
N PHE A 98 11.68 -12.01 5.97
CA PHE A 98 11.78 -11.57 7.36
C PHE A 98 11.39 -12.69 8.32
N THR A 99 12.22 -12.94 9.31
CA THR A 99 11.95 -13.90 10.39
C THR A 99 11.99 -13.16 11.74
N ASP A 100 11.55 -13.84 12.80
CA ASP A 100 11.64 -13.37 14.18
C ASP A 100 13.07 -13.03 14.64
N THR A 101 14.07 -13.61 13.97
CA THR A 101 15.49 -13.39 14.29
C THR A 101 16.26 -12.62 13.22
N ASP A 102 15.67 -12.40 12.04
CA ASP A 102 16.27 -11.68 10.91
C ASP A 102 15.24 -10.75 10.24
N TYR A 103 15.09 -9.54 10.78
CA TYR A 103 14.15 -8.52 10.31
C TYR A 103 14.84 -7.28 9.68
N THR A 104 16.16 -7.33 9.46
CA THR A 104 16.92 -6.18 8.97
C THR A 104 16.74 -5.97 7.47
N ILE A 105 16.78 -4.70 7.07
CA ILE A 105 16.87 -4.24 5.69
C ILE A 105 18.28 -3.69 5.51
N ASP A 106 19.12 -4.38 4.76
CA ASP A 106 20.56 -4.09 4.75
C ASP A 106 20.93 -3.11 3.62
N THR A 107 20.12 -3.06 2.56
CA THR A 107 20.41 -2.27 1.35
C THR A 107 19.19 -1.52 0.81
N VAL A 108 19.43 -0.43 0.06
CA VAL A 108 18.37 0.34 -0.61
C VAL A 108 17.53 -0.52 -1.57
N LYS A 109 18.12 -1.55 -2.17
CA LYS A 109 17.42 -2.43 -3.12
C LYS A 109 16.34 -3.28 -2.44
N GLU A 110 16.51 -3.57 -1.16
CA GLU A 110 15.64 -4.46 -0.40
C GLU A 110 14.29 -3.84 -0.05
N HIS A 111 14.14 -2.51 -0.08
CA HIS A 111 12.84 -1.85 0.10
C HIS A 111 11.74 -2.41 -0.81
N ARG A 112 12.09 -3.04 -1.95
CA ARG A 112 11.13 -3.72 -2.84
C ARG A 112 10.29 -4.79 -2.15
N ILE A 113 10.84 -5.46 -1.15
CA ILE A 113 10.14 -6.54 -0.42
C ILE A 113 9.14 -6.02 0.59
N VAL A 114 9.31 -4.77 1.04
CA VAL A 114 8.41 -4.09 1.97
C VAL A 114 7.31 -3.39 1.17
N PHE A 115 7.66 -2.25 0.56
CA PHE A 115 6.70 -1.31 -0.02
C PHE A 115 5.89 -1.89 -1.17
N PHE A 116 4.59 -1.64 -1.21
CA PHE A 116 3.75 -2.12 -2.29
C PHE A 116 4.24 -1.61 -3.67
N PRO A 117 4.11 -2.42 -4.73
CA PRO A 117 4.50 -2.01 -6.07
C PRO A 117 3.58 -0.91 -6.59
N TRP A 118 4.09 -0.03 -7.47
CA TRP A 118 3.31 1.10 -8.03
C TRP A 118 2.00 0.69 -8.71
N ARG A 119 1.85 -0.57 -9.16
CA ARG A 119 0.56 -1.08 -9.63
C ARG A 119 -0.56 -0.99 -8.58
N VAL A 120 -0.23 -1.16 -7.30
CA VAL A 120 -1.20 -1.00 -6.18
C VAL A 120 -1.56 0.47 -6.02
N LEU A 121 -0.59 1.38 -6.13
CA LEU A 121 -0.83 2.83 -6.14
C LEU A 121 -1.75 3.24 -7.30
N ILE A 122 -1.59 2.65 -8.49
CA ILE A 122 -2.48 2.88 -9.63
C ILE A 122 -3.90 2.37 -9.34
N VAL A 123 -4.03 1.15 -8.80
CA VAL A 123 -5.34 0.61 -8.39
C VAL A 123 -6.02 1.51 -7.37
N LEU A 124 -5.27 2.00 -6.36
CA LEU A 124 -5.76 2.96 -5.38
C LEU A 124 -6.21 4.27 -6.03
N GLY A 125 -5.42 4.80 -6.96
CA GLY A 125 -5.75 6.02 -7.69
C GLY A 125 -7.04 5.88 -8.50
N VAL A 126 -7.18 4.81 -9.27
CA VAL A 126 -8.36 4.55 -10.11
C VAL A 126 -9.59 4.28 -9.24
N SER A 127 -9.51 3.34 -8.29
CA SER A 127 -10.63 3.00 -7.42
C SER A 127 -11.05 4.17 -6.52
N GLY A 128 -10.09 4.88 -5.96
CA GLY A 128 -10.33 6.08 -5.15
C GLY A 128 -10.99 7.20 -5.96
N THR A 129 -10.57 7.41 -7.21
CA THR A 129 -11.22 8.38 -8.10
C THR A 129 -12.66 7.98 -8.41
N ILE A 130 -12.91 6.70 -8.73
CA ILE A 130 -14.26 6.19 -9.02
C ILE A 130 -15.16 6.34 -7.78
N LEU A 131 -14.71 5.88 -6.62
CA LEU A 131 -15.47 5.95 -5.37
C LEU A 131 -15.71 7.39 -4.93
N GLY A 132 -14.68 8.25 -5.02
CA GLY A 132 -14.78 9.67 -4.75
C GLY A 132 -15.76 10.38 -5.68
N TYR A 133 -15.73 10.06 -6.98
CA TYR A 133 -16.70 10.58 -7.94
C TYR A 133 -18.13 10.15 -7.61
N ILE A 134 -18.36 8.86 -7.33
CA ILE A 134 -19.68 8.36 -6.92
C ILE A 134 -20.16 9.09 -5.66
N ALA A 135 -19.31 9.18 -4.64
CA ALA A 135 -19.65 9.88 -3.40
C ALA A 135 -19.93 11.37 -3.62
N SER A 136 -19.23 12.01 -4.57
CA SER A 136 -19.48 13.41 -4.94
C SER A 136 -20.86 13.63 -5.54
N LYS A 137 -21.38 12.64 -6.28
CA LYS A 137 -22.71 12.68 -6.90
C LYS A 137 -23.82 12.35 -5.91
N ILE A 138 -23.55 11.49 -4.94
CA ILE A 138 -24.54 11.09 -3.93
C ILE A 138 -24.69 12.15 -2.84
N PHE A 139 -23.59 12.76 -2.40
CA PHE A 139 -23.57 13.67 -1.25
C PHE A 139 -23.23 15.11 -1.65
N ASN A 140 -21.96 15.37 -1.98
CA ASN A 140 -21.44 16.63 -2.53
C ASN A 140 -19.94 16.48 -2.86
N PRO A 141 -19.32 17.42 -3.60
CA PRO A 141 -17.90 17.38 -3.94
C PRO A 141 -16.95 17.21 -2.74
N ASN A 142 -17.20 17.86 -1.61
CA ASN A 142 -16.35 17.74 -0.42
C ASN A 142 -16.24 16.30 0.07
N VAL A 143 -17.36 15.56 0.11
CA VAL A 143 -17.36 14.14 0.50
C VAL A 143 -16.52 13.30 -0.45
N GLY A 144 -16.59 13.57 -1.76
CA GLY A 144 -15.78 12.87 -2.76
C GLY A 144 -14.28 13.08 -2.58
N TYR A 145 -13.86 14.33 -2.37
CA TYR A 145 -12.46 14.67 -2.12
C TYR A 145 -11.96 14.10 -0.78
N ILE A 146 -12.74 14.24 0.30
CA ILE A 146 -12.37 13.73 1.63
C ILE A 146 -12.27 12.20 1.63
N LEU A 147 -13.16 11.50 0.93
CA LEU A 147 -13.08 10.05 0.75
C LEU A 147 -11.75 9.68 0.10
N TYR A 148 -11.41 10.30 -1.03
CA TYR A 148 -10.18 9.95 -1.75
C TYR A 148 -8.93 10.32 -0.94
N MET A 149 -8.91 11.48 -0.28
CA MET A 149 -7.85 11.87 0.66
C MET A 149 -7.67 10.83 1.77
N THR A 150 -8.76 10.34 2.35
CA THR A 150 -8.73 9.36 3.43
C THR A 150 -8.17 8.03 2.95
N MET A 151 -8.56 7.57 1.75
CA MET A 151 -8.02 6.35 1.15
C MET A 151 -6.50 6.46 0.90
N VAL A 152 -6.05 7.59 0.35
CA VAL A 152 -4.61 7.82 0.09
C VAL A 152 -3.84 7.97 1.41
N GLY A 153 -4.37 8.72 2.37
CA GLY A 153 -3.76 8.88 3.69
C GLY A 153 -3.63 7.55 4.44
N HIS A 154 -4.68 6.72 4.41
CA HIS A 154 -4.65 5.37 4.98
C HIS A 154 -3.56 4.51 4.33
N TYR A 155 -3.44 4.53 3.01
CA TYR A 155 -2.40 3.80 2.29
C TYR A 155 -0.99 4.25 2.67
N LEU A 156 -0.73 5.56 2.72
CA LEU A 156 0.59 6.07 3.12
C LEU A 156 0.93 5.74 4.57
N LEU A 157 -0.05 5.83 5.48
CA LEU A 157 0.12 5.43 6.88
C LEU A 157 0.41 3.93 7.00
N TYR A 158 -0.32 3.09 6.26
CA TYR A 158 -0.05 1.66 6.21
C TYR A 158 1.39 1.37 5.76
N GLU A 159 1.85 1.95 4.66
CA GLU A 159 3.22 1.74 4.17
C GLU A 159 4.27 2.21 5.17
N THR A 160 4.03 3.35 5.85
CA THR A 160 4.93 3.84 6.91
C THR A 160 4.99 2.86 8.09
N PHE A 161 3.84 2.43 8.62
CA PHE A 161 3.82 1.50 9.75
C PHE A 161 4.36 0.12 9.37
N HIS A 162 4.05 -0.36 8.16
CA HIS A 162 4.57 -1.61 7.64
C HIS A 162 6.10 -1.61 7.51
N TYR A 163 6.70 -0.46 7.22
CA TYR A 163 8.15 -0.32 7.17
C TYR A 163 8.81 -0.21 8.57
N CYS A 164 8.11 0.35 9.55
CA CYS A 164 8.65 0.59 10.89
C CYS A 164 8.50 -0.59 11.86
N CYS A 165 7.78 -1.64 11.48
CA CYS A 165 7.53 -2.84 12.29
C CYS A 165 8.24 -4.06 11.69
#